data_AF-U5E4J9-F1
#
_entry.id   AF-U5E4J9-F1
#
_cell.length_a   1.000
_cell.length_b   1.000
_cell.length_c   1.000
_cell.angle_alpha   90.00
_cell.angle_beta   90.00
_cell.angle_gamma   90.00
#
_symmetry.space_group_name_H-M   'P 1'
#
loop_
_entity.id
_entity.type
_entity.pdbx_description
1 polymer ?
#
loop_
_entity_poly.entity_id
_entity_poly.type
_entity_poly.pdbx_seq_one_letter_code
_entity_poly.pdbx_strand_id
1 'polypeptide(L)'
;MAAAAAVTALVGFSGPATALPSDQVVQFNPTLARIPGTGCAAIINAETVPQPQAGQLGVRVKIVQTGESCDVYRVSVRWKNLDTGVANAQSHKVDSNGVIEHAPDGVITGMGMAPGPGRVEATIVATTDTYPNHHDLEQLSGKAWITLNA
;
A
#
# COMPACT_ATOMS: atom_id res chain seq x y z
N MET A 1 -38.86 -29.56 -35.37
CA MET A 1 -37.50 -28.99 -35.49
C MET A 1 -37.54 -27.57 -34.96
N ALA A 2 -36.89 -27.31 -33.82
CA ALA A 2 -36.52 -25.97 -33.36
C ALA A 2 -35.40 -26.15 -32.34
N ALA A 3 -34.17 -25.87 -32.77
CA ALA A 3 -32.98 -25.95 -31.92
C ALA A 3 -32.84 -24.61 -31.18
N ALA A 4 -32.99 -24.63 -29.86
CA ALA A 4 -32.66 -23.49 -29.02
C ALA A 4 -31.13 -23.48 -28.82
N ALA A 5 -30.46 -22.50 -29.42
CA ALA A 5 -29.03 -22.29 -29.26
C ALA A 5 -28.71 -21.91 -27.81
N ALA A 6 -27.91 -22.74 -27.15
CA ALA A 6 -27.34 -22.42 -25.84
C ALA A 6 -26.25 -21.35 -26.03
N VAL A 7 -26.48 -20.14 -25.52
CA VAL A 7 -25.45 -19.12 -25.41
C VAL A 7 -24.62 -19.46 -24.18
N THR A 8 -23.48 -20.12 -24.39
CA THR A 8 -22.47 -20.32 -23.36
C THR A 8 -21.83 -18.97 -23.06
N ALA A 9 -22.16 -18.42 -21.89
CA ALA A 9 -21.45 -17.27 -21.33
C ALA A 9 -19.98 -17.68 -21.12
N LEU A 10 -19.09 -17.13 -21.95
CA LEU A 10 -17.65 -17.17 -21.72
C LEU A 10 -17.38 -16.42 -20.41
N VAL A 11 -17.18 -17.19 -19.34
CA VAL A 11 -16.62 -16.69 -18.09
C VAL A 11 -15.18 -16.32 -18.43
N GLY A 12 -14.97 -15.03 -18.73
CA GLY A 12 -13.65 -14.48 -18.98
C GLY A 12 -12.79 -14.69 -17.75
N PHE A 13 -11.76 -15.52 -17.88
CA PHE A 13 -10.62 -15.52 -16.97
C PHE A 13 -10.01 -14.12 -17.02
N SER A 14 -10.29 -13.29 -16.00
CA SER A 14 -9.46 -12.13 -15.71
C SER A 14 -8.13 -12.65 -15.18
N GLY A 15 -7.20 -12.90 -16.09
CA GLY A 15 -5.79 -12.98 -15.73
C GLY A 15 -5.38 -11.71 -14.95
N PRO A 16 -4.35 -11.78 -14.09
CA PRO A 16 -3.84 -10.59 -13.42
C PRO A 16 -3.55 -9.54 -14.50
N ALA A 17 -4.08 -8.32 -14.37
CA ALA A 17 -3.85 -7.34 -15.42
C ALA A 17 -2.35 -7.07 -15.45
N THR A 18 -1.77 -7.26 -16.63
CA THR A 18 -0.36 -7.01 -16.88
C THR A 18 -0.13 -5.51 -16.73
N ALA A 19 0.69 -5.13 -15.74
CA ALA A 19 1.21 -3.79 -15.54
C ALA A 19 1.46 -3.09 -16.88
N LEU A 20 0.75 -1.99 -17.14
CA LEU A 20 0.98 -1.22 -18.37
C LEU A 20 2.20 -0.32 -18.15
N PRO A 21 3.15 -0.25 -19.10
CA PRO A 21 4.30 0.67 -19.02
C PRO A 21 3.92 2.15 -18.90
N SER A 22 2.66 2.49 -19.17
CA SER A 22 2.09 3.84 -19.07
C SER A 22 1.60 4.21 -17.67
N ASP A 23 1.56 3.28 -16.72
CA ASP A 23 1.08 3.57 -15.38
C ASP A 23 2.08 4.47 -14.63
N GLN A 24 1.58 5.57 -14.05
CA GLN A 24 2.43 6.55 -13.38
C GLN A 24 3.05 5.97 -12.10
N VAL A 25 4.38 6.01 -12.04
CA VAL A 25 5.15 5.85 -10.80
C VAL A 25 5.26 7.22 -10.11
N VAL A 26 4.55 7.37 -9.01
CA VAL A 26 4.52 8.56 -8.18
C VAL A 26 5.31 8.27 -6.90
N GLN A 27 6.33 9.08 -6.65
CA GLN A 27 7.13 9.00 -5.43
C GLN A 27 6.39 9.68 -4.27
N PHE A 28 6.41 9.04 -3.11
CA PHE A 28 5.95 9.65 -1.87
C PHE A 28 7.07 10.50 -1.29
N ASN A 29 6.70 11.58 -0.62
CA ASN A 29 7.63 12.15 0.36
C ASN A 29 7.92 11.09 1.43
N PRO A 30 9.16 10.96 1.90
CA PRO A 30 9.50 9.95 2.89
C PRO A 30 8.77 10.16 4.22
N THR A 31 8.35 9.08 4.85
CA THR A 31 7.91 9.10 6.25
C THR A 31 9.12 8.98 7.16
N LEU A 32 9.22 9.86 8.15
CA LEU A 32 10.21 9.76 9.23
C LEU A 32 9.48 9.40 10.51
N ALA A 33 9.79 8.26 11.11
CA ALA A 33 9.09 7.75 12.30
C ALA A 33 10.06 7.43 13.44
N ARG A 34 9.67 7.77 14.67
CA ARG A 34 10.32 7.27 15.89
C ARG A 34 9.78 5.88 16.20
N ILE A 35 10.66 4.89 16.18
CA ILE A 35 10.29 3.51 16.48
C ILE A 35 10.58 3.23 17.95
N PRO A 36 9.72 2.50 18.69
CA PRO A 36 10.02 2.09 20.06
C PRO A 36 11.31 1.27 20.12
N GLY A 37 12.10 1.45 21.18
CA GLY A 37 13.44 0.85 21.34
C GLY A 37 14.53 1.90 21.59
N THR A 38 15.77 1.44 21.74
CA THR A 38 16.88 2.32 22.15
C THR A 38 17.44 3.09 20.95
N GLY A 39 17.04 4.36 20.83
CA GLY A 39 17.50 5.23 19.75
C GLY A 39 16.96 4.85 18.37
N CYS A 40 15.81 4.17 18.32
CA CYS A 40 15.27 3.62 17.09
C CYS A 40 14.48 4.64 16.25
N ALA A 41 14.80 4.67 14.95
CA ALA A 41 14.11 5.51 13.97
C ALA A 41 14.07 4.81 12.61
N ALA A 42 13.01 5.07 11.86
CA ALA A 42 12.82 4.54 10.51
C ALA A 42 12.55 5.66 9.50
N ILE A 43 13.21 5.55 8.35
CA ILE A 43 12.90 6.28 7.12
C ILE A 43 12.16 5.32 6.21
N ILE A 44 10.89 5.63 5.92
CA ILE A 44 10.03 4.80 5.09
C ILE A 44 9.80 5.56 3.78
N ASN A 45 10.45 5.10 2.72
CA ASN A 45 10.25 5.59 1.37
C ASN A 45 9.15 4.77 0.71
N ALA A 46 8.41 5.39 -0.21
CA ALA A 46 7.40 4.68 -0.99
C ALA A 46 7.26 5.24 -2.40
N GLU A 47 6.87 4.38 -3.32
CA GLU A 47 6.51 4.72 -4.69
C GLU A 47 5.28 3.93 -5.12
N THR A 48 4.44 4.50 -5.98
CA THR A 48 3.40 3.71 -6.61
C THR A 48 4.01 2.73 -7.61
N VAL A 49 3.42 1.55 -7.70
CA VAL A 49 3.71 0.59 -8.76
C VAL A 49 2.59 0.62 -9.80
N PRO A 50 2.86 0.18 -11.03
CA PRO A 50 1.83 0.03 -12.06
C PRO A 50 0.57 -0.66 -11.54
N GLN A 51 -0.59 -0.23 -12.02
CA GLN A 51 -1.88 -0.70 -11.52
C GLN A 51 -2.08 -2.16 -11.96
N PRO A 52 -2.28 -3.09 -11.01
CA PRO A 52 -2.55 -4.48 -11.35
C PRO A 52 -3.96 -4.67 -11.94
N GLN A 53 -4.89 -3.73 -11.71
CA GLN A 53 -6.22 -3.61 -12.32
C GLN A 53 -6.68 -2.14 -12.25
N ALA A 54 -7.59 -1.76 -13.15
CA ALA A 54 -8.16 -0.41 -13.13
C ALA A 54 -8.83 -0.09 -11.78
N GLY A 55 -8.66 1.16 -11.31
CA GLY A 55 -9.14 1.62 -10.00
C GLY A 55 -8.40 1.06 -8.78
N GLN A 56 -7.31 0.30 -8.96
CA GLN A 56 -6.45 -0.19 -7.87
C GLN A 56 -5.16 0.62 -7.77
N LEU A 57 -4.60 0.66 -6.57
CA LEU A 57 -3.34 1.32 -6.26
C LEU A 57 -2.40 0.30 -5.63
N GLY A 58 -1.27 0.05 -6.27
CA GLY A 58 -0.17 -0.67 -5.66
C GLY A 58 0.87 0.32 -5.13
N VAL A 59 1.38 0.10 -3.92
CA VAL A 59 2.48 0.89 -3.34
C VAL A 59 3.61 -0.03 -2.94
N ARG A 60 4.82 0.31 -3.42
CA ARG A 60 6.10 -0.26 -2.98
C ARG A 60 6.67 0.58 -1.86
N VAL A 61 6.99 -0.06 -0.74
CA VAL A 61 7.56 0.57 0.44
C VAL A 61 8.95 0.02 0.69
N LYS A 62 9.92 0.91 0.96
CA LYS A 62 11.28 0.59 1.35
C LYS A 62 11.59 1.22 2.71
N ILE A 63 12.05 0.41 3.65
CA ILE A 63 12.35 0.84 5.01
C ILE A 63 13.86 0.86 5.22
N VAL A 64 14.36 1.95 5.80
CA VAL A 64 15.71 2.04 6.34
C VAL A 64 15.58 2.37 7.82
N GLN A 65 16.08 1.48 8.67
CA GLN A 65 16.01 1.62 10.12
C GLN A 65 17.39 1.81 10.73
N THR A 66 17.44 2.54 11.83
CA THR A 66 18.64 2.78 12.65
C THR A 66 18.30 2.60 14.13
N GLY A 67 19.30 2.33 14.96
CA GLY A 67 19.15 2.10 16.40
C GLY A 67 19.47 0.66 16.81
N GLU A 68 19.37 0.40 18.12
CA GLU A 68 19.62 -0.91 18.72
C GLU A 68 18.34 -1.45 19.37
N SER A 69 18.07 -2.74 19.21
CA SER A 69 16.90 -3.41 19.81
C SER A 69 15.58 -2.71 19.50
N CYS A 70 15.34 -2.41 18.23
CA CYS A 70 14.08 -1.79 17.81
C CYS A 70 12.92 -2.78 17.93
N ASP A 71 11.81 -2.30 18.48
CA ASP A 71 10.61 -3.10 18.62
C ASP A 71 9.94 -3.30 17.26
N VAL A 72 9.14 -4.36 17.20
CA VAL A 72 8.18 -4.60 16.12
C VAL A 72 7.15 -3.47 16.06
N TYR A 73 6.87 -3.01 14.86
CA TYR A 73 5.86 -1.99 14.58
C TYR A 73 5.08 -2.38 13.32
N ARG A 74 4.17 -1.52 12.87
CA ARG A 74 3.46 -1.73 11.60
C ARG A 74 3.64 -0.53 10.69
N VAL A 75 3.69 -0.79 9.39
CA VAL A 75 3.57 0.24 8.36
C VAL A 75 2.22 0.10 7.68
N SER A 76 1.55 1.22 7.50
CA SER A 76 0.21 1.29 6.91
C SER A 76 0.19 2.26 5.75
N VAL A 77 -0.45 1.85 4.67
CA VAL A 77 -0.85 2.74 3.57
C VAL A 77 -2.32 3.08 3.80
N ARG A 78 -2.61 4.37 4.01
CA ARG A 78 -3.97 4.90 4.12
C ARG A 78 -4.29 5.65 2.85
N TRP A 79 -5.48 5.47 2.30
CA TRP A 79 -5.89 6.22 1.13
C TRP A 79 -7.28 6.81 1.29
N LYS A 80 -7.49 7.92 0.60
CA LYS A 80 -8.76 8.61 0.52
C LYS A 80 -9.00 9.02 -0.93
N ASN A 81 -10.08 8.50 -1.51
CA ASN A 81 -10.60 8.99 -2.76
C ASN A 81 -11.27 10.34 -2.51
N LEU A 82 -10.74 11.40 -3.12
CA LEU A 82 -11.19 12.77 -2.93
C LEU A 82 -12.47 13.08 -3.69
N ASP A 83 -12.77 12.30 -4.72
CA ASP A 83 -13.94 12.48 -5.56
C ASP A 83 -15.16 11.81 -4.92
N THR A 84 -14.98 10.65 -4.29
CA THR A 84 -16.06 9.88 -3.66
C THR A 84 -16.09 9.97 -2.13
N GLY A 85 -15.00 10.39 -1.50
CA GLY A 85 -14.84 10.41 -0.04
C GLY A 85 -14.51 9.05 0.59
N VAL A 86 -14.49 7.97 -0.19
CA VAL A 86 -14.17 6.61 0.30
C VAL A 86 -12.74 6.58 0.82
N ALA A 87 -12.56 6.03 2.03
CA ALA A 87 -11.26 5.83 2.65
C ALA A 87 -11.10 4.37 3.06
N ASN A 88 -9.88 3.85 2.92
CA ASN A 88 -9.51 2.52 3.35
C ASN A 88 -8.00 2.49 3.66
N ALA A 89 -7.52 1.41 4.26
CA ALA A 89 -6.14 1.25 4.66
C ALA A 89 -5.72 -0.22 4.66
N GLN A 90 -4.43 -0.44 4.46
CA GLN A 90 -3.77 -1.73 4.67
C GLN A 90 -2.56 -1.54 5.55
N SER A 91 -2.30 -2.53 6.41
CA SER A 91 -1.27 -2.46 7.46
C SER A 91 -0.51 -3.77 7.55
N HIS A 92 0.82 -3.70 7.53
CA HIS A 92 1.72 -4.84 7.60
C HIS A 92 2.70 -4.68 8.74
N LYS A 93 3.03 -5.79 9.40
CA LYS A 93 3.98 -5.83 10.50
C LYS A 93 5.42 -5.74 9.98
N VAL A 94 6.24 -4.95 10.66
CA VAL A 94 7.66 -4.77 10.40
C VAL A 94 8.43 -5.35 11.58
N ASP A 95 9.34 -6.27 11.30
CA ASP A 95 10.16 -6.92 12.32
C ASP A 95 11.24 -5.99 12.90
N SER A 96 11.97 -6.48 13.90
CA SER A 96 13.02 -5.71 14.57
C SER A 96 14.20 -5.34 13.65
N ASN A 97 14.33 -5.95 12.47
CA ASN A 97 15.35 -5.67 11.47
C ASN A 97 14.86 -4.68 10.40
N GLY A 98 13.64 -4.15 10.52
CA GLY A 98 13.05 -3.27 9.53
C GLY A 98 12.53 -4.02 8.29
N VAL A 99 12.37 -5.35 8.37
CA VAL A 99 11.83 -6.18 7.29
C VAL A 99 10.33 -6.34 7.49
N ILE A 100 9.57 -6.11 6.42
CA ILE A 100 8.12 -6.28 6.47
C ILE A 100 7.80 -7.78 6.36
N GLU A 101 6.95 -8.29 7.25
CA GLU A 101 6.54 -9.70 7.23
C GLU A 101 5.89 -10.05 5.88
N HIS A 102 6.31 -11.18 5.30
CA HIS A 102 5.90 -11.67 3.98
C HIS A 102 6.40 -10.87 2.76
N ALA A 103 7.37 -9.96 2.92
CA ALA A 103 8.02 -9.24 1.81
C ALA A 103 9.55 -9.09 2.03
N PRO A 104 10.32 -10.19 1.87
CA PRO A 104 11.74 -10.24 2.23
C PRO A 104 12.66 -9.43 1.31
N ASP A 105 12.20 -9.06 0.12
CA ASP A 105 12.91 -8.16 -0.81
C ASP A 105 12.78 -6.67 -0.42
N GLY A 106 12.07 -6.38 0.68
CA GLY A 106 11.78 -5.01 1.10
C GLY A 106 10.96 -4.26 0.07
N VAL A 107 10.24 -4.98 -0.80
CA VAL A 107 9.40 -4.47 -1.86
C VAL A 107 8.03 -5.14 -1.74
N ILE A 108 7.09 -4.43 -1.14
CA ILE A 108 5.71 -4.89 -1.20
C ILE A 108 5.08 -4.42 -2.50
N THR A 109 4.65 -5.34 -3.35
CA THR A 109 3.68 -5.01 -4.40
C THR A 109 2.29 -5.37 -3.91
N GLY A 110 1.40 -4.38 -3.80
CA GLY A 110 -0.02 -4.62 -3.45
C GLY A 110 -0.47 -4.15 -2.07
N MET A 111 0.35 -3.38 -1.33
CA MET A 111 -0.18 -2.52 -0.26
C MET A 111 -0.97 -1.38 -0.94
N GLY A 112 -2.27 -1.24 -0.64
CA GLY A 112 -3.07 -0.14 -1.21
C GLY A 112 -4.30 -0.51 -2.03
N MET A 113 -4.72 -1.77 -2.09
CA MET A 113 -5.71 -2.21 -3.09
C MET A 113 -7.12 -1.69 -2.76
N ALA A 114 -7.76 -1.01 -3.73
CA ALA A 114 -9.14 -0.49 -3.72
C ALA A 114 -9.43 0.88 -3.07
N PRO A 115 -8.94 1.99 -3.64
CA PRO A 115 -9.56 3.32 -3.51
C PRO A 115 -10.69 3.60 -4.52
N GLY A 116 -10.80 2.81 -5.60
CA GLY A 116 -11.66 3.10 -6.75
C GLY A 116 -11.08 4.18 -7.68
N PRO A 117 -11.66 4.38 -8.87
CA PRO A 117 -11.20 5.40 -9.81
C PRO A 117 -11.41 6.83 -9.27
N GLY A 118 -10.57 7.75 -9.72
CA GLY A 118 -10.59 9.17 -9.33
C GLY A 118 -9.28 9.65 -8.72
N ARG A 119 -9.34 10.84 -8.12
CA ARG A 119 -8.21 11.47 -7.40
C ARG A 119 -8.06 10.85 -6.02
N VAL A 120 -6.87 10.37 -5.70
CA VAL A 120 -6.56 9.66 -4.47
C VAL A 120 -5.41 10.36 -3.75
N GLU A 121 -5.62 10.67 -2.47
CA GLU A 121 -4.54 10.97 -1.52
C GLU A 121 -4.12 9.65 -0.87
N ALA A 122 -2.83 9.31 -0.94
CA ALA A 122 -2.25 8.18 -0.23
C ALA A 122 -1.22 8.68 0.80
N THR A 123 -1.24 8.11 2.00
CA THR A 123 -0.38 8.47 3.13
C THR A 123 0.27 7.23 3.73
N ILE A 124 1.56 7.31 4.05
CA ILE A 124 2.31 6.26 4.74
C ILE A 124 2.39 6.59 6.22
N VAL A 125 1.96 5.65 7.06
CA VAL A 125 1.86 5.81 8.52
C VAL A 125 2.50 4.61 9.21
N ALA A 126 3.44 4.85 10.12
CA ALA A 126 3.93 3.87 11.07
C ALA A 126 3.06 3.87 12.33
N THR A 127 2.69 2.68 12.80
CA THR A 127 1.83 2.48 13.97
C THR A 127 2.42 1.44 14.91
N THR A 128 2.02 1.45 16.18
CA THR A 128 2.38 0.41 17.14
C THR A 128 1.83 -0.96 16.73
N ASP A 129 2.54 -2.04 17.06
CA ASP A 129 2.01 -3.41 16.93
C ASP A 129 1.25 -3.85 18.21
N THR A 130 0.36 -2.99 18.71
CA THR A 130 -0.47 -3.26 19.89
C THR A 130 -1.86 -3.74 19.48
N TYR A 131 -2.30 -4.89 20.00
CA TYR A 131 -3.66 -5.38 19.78
C TYR A 131 -4.59 -4.95 20.94
N PRO A 132 -5.86 -4.58 20.69
CA PRO A 132 -6.54 -4.50 19.39
C PRO A 132 -6.33 -3.19 18.63
N ASN A 133 -5.75 -2.17 19.27
CA ASN A 133 -5.64 -0.83 18.73
C ASN A 133 -4.19 -0.49 18.36
N HIS A 134 -3.94 -0.26 17.08
CA HIS A 134 -2.67 0.21 16.54
C HIS A 134 -2.68 1.74 16.53
N HIS A 135 -1.86 2.37 17.37
CA HIS A 135 -1.77 3.82 17.47
C HIS A 135 -0.66 4.36 16.57
N ASP A 136 -0.86 5.55 16.00
CA ASP A 136 0.16 6.21 15.19
C ASP A 136 1.38 6.52 16.05
N LEU A 137 2.56 6.20 15.53
CA LEU A 137 3.83 6.57 16.15
C LEU A 137 4.10 8.06 15.93
N GLU A 138 5.00 8.64 16.74
CA GLU A 138 5.53 9.99 16.47
C GLU A 138 6.23 9.98 15.11
N GLN A 139 5.69 10.73 14.15
CA GLN A 139 6.19 10.70 12.78
C GLN A 139 5.85 11.96 11.99
N LEU A 140 6.63 12.17 10.93
CA LEU A 140 6.28 13.02 9.81
C LEU A 140 5.81 12.12 8.67
N SER A 141 4.50 12.11 8.40
CA SER A 141 3.91 11.18 7.42
C SER A 141 4.15 11.62 5.99
N GLY A 142 4.67 10.70 5.19
CA GLY A 142 4.82 10.79 3.75
C GLY A 142 3.50 10.72 3.02
N LYS A 143 3.36 11.47 1.93
CA LYS A 143 2.14 11.57 1.13
C LYS A 143 2.43 11.55 -0.37
N ALA A 144 1.44 11.10 -1.13
CA ALA A 144 1.39 11.21 -2.59
C ALA A 144 -0.05 11.47 -3.07
N TRP A 145 -0.17 12.18 -4.20
CA TRP A 145 -1.44 12.44 -4.88
C TRP A 145 -1.42 11.74 -6.23
N ILE A 146 -2.41 10.90 -6.48
CA ILE A 146 -2.48 10.04 -7.66
C ILE A 146 -3.85 10.16 -8.30
N THR A 147 -3.93 10.00 -9.62
CA THR A 147 -5.20 9.83 -10.35
C THR A 147 -5.28 8.40 -10.84
N LEU A 148 -6.35 7.70 -10.50
CA LEU A 148 -6.59 6.32 -10.90
C LEU A 148 -7.70 6.28 -11.95
N ASN A 149 -7.44 5.60 -13.05
CA ASN A 149 -8.40 5.49 -14.14
C ASN A 149 -9.28 4.25 -13.95
N ALA A 150 -10.47 4.29 -14.57
CA ALA A 150 -11.42 3.19 -14.61
C ALA A 150 -11.13 2.22 -15.77
#